data_AF-X0Z315-F1
#
_entry.id   AF-X0Z315-F1
#
_cell.length_a   1.000
_cell.length_b   1.000
_cell.length_c   1.000
_cell.angle_alpha   90.00
_cell.angle_beta   90.00
_cell.angle_gamma   90.00
#
_symmetry.space_group_name_H-M   'P 1'
#
loop_
_entity.id
_entity.type
_entity.pdbx_description
1 polymer ?
#
loop_
_entity_poly.entity_id
_entity_poly.type
_entity_poly.pdbx_seq_one_letter_code
_entity_poly.pdbx_strand_id
1 'polypeptide(L)'
;MEVRLRYYEILEEDLVMELEWLKEEFEVLFDSKIEKLSEMDKKIATDLLIYILENTDVHDNFILLDILEEATDIIEKSYPTLFS
;
A
#
# COMPACT_ATOMS: atom_id res chain seq x y z
N MET A 1 24.87 17.71 -8.36
CA MET A 1 23.94 17.89 -7.22
C MET A 1 22.48 17.85 -7.69
N GLU A 2 22.13 18.42 -8.85
CA GLU A 2 20.78 18.32 -9.46
C GLU A 2 20.29 16.89 -9.76
N VAL A 3 21.17 15.97 -10.16
CA VAL A 3 20.76 14.62 -10.58
C VAL A 3 20.19 13.78 -9.43
N ARG A 4 20.61 14.04 -8.17
CA ARG A 4 20.10 13.30 -7.00
C ARG A 4 18.72 13.77 -6.57
N LEU A 5 18.38 15.05 -6.76
CA LEU A 5 17.05 15.57 -6.39
C LEU A 5 15.98 14.96 -7.29
N ARG A 6 16.21 14.90 -8.61
CA ARG A 6 15.28 14.26 -9.54
C ARG A 6 15.08 12.77 -9.31
N TYR A 7 16.09 12.08 -8.76
CA TYR A 7 15.98 10.65 -8.47
C TYR A 7 14.93 10.38 -7.40
N TYR A 8 14.97 11.12 -6.30
CA TYR A 8 14.00 10.94 -5.21
C TYR A 8 12.61 11.43 -5.56
N GLU A 9 12.49 12.51 -6.36
CA GLU A 9 11.21 12.96 -6.90
C GLU A 9 10.54 11.87 -7.76
N ILE A 10 11.30 11.21 -8.64
CA ILE A 10 10.78 10.10 -9.47
C ILE A 10 10.36 8.91 -8.59
N LEU A 11 11.17 8.53 -7.61
CA LEU A 11 10.83 7.43 -6.70
C LEU A 11 9.58 7.73 -5.87
N GLU A 12 9.39 8.98 -5.45
CA GLU A 12 8.19 9.42 -4.74
C GLU A 12 6.95 9.33 -5.64
N GLU A 13 7.04 9.85 -6.87
CA GLU A 13 5.95 9.77 -7.84
C GLU A 13 5.58 8.32 -8.18
N ASP A 14 6.58 7.46 -8.41
CA ASP A 14 6.38 6.04 -8.69
C ASP A 14 5.72 5.33 -7.50
N LEU A 15 6.20 5.57 -6.28
CA LEU A 15 5.62 4.99 -5.06
C LEU A 15 4.17 5.43 -4.86
N VAL A 16 3.87 6.72 -5.04
CA VAL A 16 2.51 7.24 -4.90
C VAL A 16 1.56 6.58 -5.91
N MET A 17 2.00 6.37 -7.14
CA MET A 17 1.20 5.67 -8.16
C MET A 17 0.95 4.21 -7.77
N GLU A 18 1.98 3.48 -7.31
CA GLU A 18 1.83 2.08 -6.89
C GLU A 18 0.87 1.94 -5.70
N LEU A 19 0.95 2.84 -4.72
CA LEU A 19 0.08 2.82 -3.55
C LEU A 19 -1.37 3.20 -3.89
N GLU A 20 -1.57 4.07 -4.87
CA GLU A 20 -2.93 4.37 -5.35
C GLU A 20 -3.54 3.17 -6.07
N TRP A 21 -2.76 2.47 -6.91
CA TRP A 21 -3.19 1.21 -7.51
C TRP A 21 -3.53 0.14 -6.47
N LEU A 22 -2.76 0.06 -5.39
CA LEU A 22 -3.05 -0.85 -4.28
C LEU A 22 -4.42 -0.55 -3.64
N LYS A 23 -4.74 0.73 -3.41
CA LYS A 23 -6.06 1.11 -2.88
C LYS A 23 -7.19 0.72 -3.83
N GLU A 24 -7.04 1.02 -5.12
CA GLU A 24 -8.02 0.65 -6.14
C GLU A 24 -8.23 -0.88 -6.20
N GLU A 25 -7.15 -1.66 -6.09
CA GLU A 25 -7.23 -3.13 -6.06
C GLU A 25 -8.01 -3.61 -4.84
N PHE A 26 -7.80 -3.01 -3.67
CA PHE A 26 -8.58 -3.31 -2.47
C PHE A 26 -10.07 -3.01 -2.64
N GLU A 27 -10.41 -1.86 -3.22
CA GLU A 27 -11.79 -1.48 -3.52
C GLU A 27 -12.46 -2.52 -4.43
N VAL A 28 -11.78 -2.89 -5.52
CA VAL A 28 -12.28 -3.89 -6.48
C VAL A 28 -12.48 -5.25 -5.82
N LEU A 29 -11.53 -5.69 -4.99
CA LEU A 29 -11.55 -7.04 -4.41
C LEU A 29 -12.51 -7.19 -3.24
N PHE A 30 -12.71 -6.14 -2.43
CA PHE A 30 -13.32 -6.26 -1.12
C PHE A 30 -14.57 -5.39 -0.89
N ASP A 31 -14.77 -4.26 -1.57
CA ASP A 31 -15.92 -3.37 -1.29
C ASP A 31 -17.26 -4.07 -1.45
N SER A 32 -17.39 -4.91 -2.48
CA SER A 32 -18.61 -5.68 -2.74
C SER A 32 -18.85 -6.83 -1.73
N LYS A 33 -17.84 -7.14 -0.89
CA LYS A 33 -17.83 -8.29 0.02
C LYS A 33 -17.77 -7.90 1.50
N ILE A 34 -17.79 -6.62 1.85
CA ILE A 34 -17.60 -6.11 3.22
C ILE A 34 -18.47 -6.85 4.26
N GLU A 35 -19.69 -7.26 3.91
CA GLU A 35 -20.60 -7.97 4.83
C GLU A 35 -20.34 -9.49 4.97
N LYS A 36 -19.54 -10.10 4.08
CA LYS A 36 -19.29 -11.55 4.01
C LYS A 36 -17.85 -11.88 3.62
N LEU A 37 -16.89 -11.23 4.27
CA LEU A 37 -15.48 -11.56 4.10
C LEU A 37 -15.18 -12.95 4.64
N SER A 38 -14.51 -13.77 3.82
CA SER A 38 -14.02 -15.08 4.24
C SER A 38 -12.61 -14.98 4.84
N GLU A 39 -12.19 -16.03 5.56
CA GLU A 39 -10.79 -16.16 6.00
C GLU A 39 -9.80 -16.13 4.83
N MET A 40 -10.22 -16.55 3.64
CA MET A 40 -9.40 -16.45 2.43
C MET A 40 -9.26 -14.99 1.97
N ASP A 41 -10.32 -14.19 2.06
CA ASP A 41 -10.25 -12.76 1.72
C ASP A 41 -9.31 -12.02 2.68
N LYS A 42 -9.38 -12.32 3.99
CA LYS A 42 -8.41 -11.81 4.98
C LYS A 42 -6.98 -12.17 4.62
N LYS A 43 -6.75 -13.45 4.26
CA LYS A 43 -5.43 -13.92 3.86
C LYS A 43 -4.92 -13.17 2.63
N ILE A 44 -5.75 -12.99 1.60
CA ILE A 44 -5.37 -12.27 0.38
C ILE A 44 -5.00 -10.82 0.71
N ALA A 45 -5.80 -10.14 1.52
CA ALA A 45 -5.54 -8.77 1.94
C ALA A 45 -4.19 -8.64 2.66
N THR A 46 -3.92 -9.53 3.61
CA THR A 46 -2.64 -9.58 4.33
C THR A 46 -1.47 -9.90 3.39
N ASP A 47 -1.61 -10.89 2.52
CA ASP A 47 -0.56 -11.28 1.56
C ASP A 47 -0.24 -10.12 0.59
N LEU A 48 -1.23 -9.33 0.17
CA LEU A 48 -1.04 -8.14 -0.66
C LEU A 48 -0.26 -7.04 0.07
N LEU A 49 -0.63 -6.72 1.32
CA LEU A 49 0.11 -5.71 2.11
C LEU A 49 1.55 -6.15 2.39
N ILE A 50 1.76 -7.42 2.77
CA ILE A 50 3.10 -7.97 2.98
C ILE A 50 3.92 -7.87 1.70
N TYR A 51 3.34 -8.24 0.56
CA TYR A 51 4.03 -8.17 -0.72
C TYR A 51 4.52 -6.74 -1.01
N ILE A 52 3.68 -5.72 -0.83
CA ILE A 52 4.07 -4.33 -1.05
C ILE A 52 5.16 -3.91 -0.07
N LEU A 53 4.99 -4.17 1.22
CA LEU A 53 5.99 -3.83 2.25
C LEU A 53 7.35 -4.48 2.01
N GLU A 54 7.39 -5.71 1.49
CA GLU A 54 8.64 -6.44 1.23
C GLU A 54 9.30 -6.07 -0.11
N ASN A 55 8.52 -5.58 -1.10
CA ASN A 55 9.02 -5.33 -2.45
C ASN A 55 9.21 -3.84 -2.78
N THR A 56 8.67 -2.93 -1.96
CA THR A 56 8.92 -1.50 -2.08
C THR A 56 10.26 -1.14 -1.44
N ASP A 57 11.26 -0.85 -2.28
CA ASP A 57 12.58 -0.38 -1.81
C ASP A 57 12.54 1.13 -1.55
N VAL A 58 12.46 1.50 -0.27
CA VAL A 58 12.48 2.91 0.16
C VAL A 58 13.89 3.47 0.35
N HIS A 59 14.96 2.72 0.08
CA HIS A 59 16.37 3.18 0.06
C HIS A 59 16.83 4.05 1.26
N ASP A 60 16.49 3.68 2.49
CA ASP A 60 16.72 4.49 3.72
C ASP A 60 16.16 5.93 3.64
N ASN A 61 15.22 6.19 2.72
CA ASN A 61 14.55 7.48 2.58
C ASN A 61 13.33 7.50 3.49
N PHE A 62 13.45 8.24 4.60
CA PHE A 62 12.38 8.42 5.57
C PHE A 62 11.08 8.98 4.97
N ILE A 63 11.15 9.82 3.93
CA ILE A 63 9.95 10.36 3.29
C ILE A 63 9.17 9.26 2.56
N LEU A 64 9.88 8.39 1.82
CA LEU A 64 9.25 7.27 1.12
C LEU A 64 8.69 6.25 2.11
N LEU A 65 9.39 6.02 3.22
CA LEU A 65 8.90 5.18 4.31
C LEU A 65 7.62 5.75 4.94
N ASP A 66 7.59 7.05 5.26
CA ASP A 66 6.41 7.72 5.83
C ASP A 66 5.20 7.60 4.88
N ILE A 67 5.41 7.77 3.56
CA ILE A 67 4.35 7.62 2.55
C ILE A 67 3.81 6.19 2.52
N LEU A 68 4.70 5.19 2.56
CA LEU A 68 4.33 3.78 2.58
C LEU A 68 3.55 3.43 3.85
N GLU A 69 4.04 3.85 5.03
CA GLU A 69 3.37 3.63 6.30
C GLU A 69 1.98 4.29 6.32
N GLU A 70 1.85 5.55 5.88
CA GLU A 70 0.57 6.25 5.82
C GLU A 70 -0.43 5.53 4.91
N ALA A 71 0.00 5.07 3.73
CA ALA A 71 -0.88 4.35 2.81
C ALA A 71 -1.36 3.01 3.39
N THR A 72 -0.48 2.25 4.04
CA THR A 72 -0.89 0.99 4.69
C THR A 72 -1.87 1.21 5.83
N ASP A 73 -1.64 2.23 6.67
CA ASP A 73 -2.54 2.60 7.76
C ASP A 73 -3.92 3.05 7.24
N ILE A 74 -3.96 3.79 6.12
CA ILE A 74 -5.23 4.15 5.44
C ILE A 74 -5.99 2.90 4.98
N ILE A 75 -5.31 1.92 4.38
CA ILE A 75 -5.94 0.68 3.91
C ILE A 75 -6.48 -0.11 5.10
N GLU A 76 -5.68 -0.31 6.15
CA GLU A 76 -6.11 -1.05 7.34
C GLU A 76 -7.35 -0.41 8.00
N LYS A 77 -7.38 0.91 8.07
CA LYS A 77 -8.54 1.67 8.59
C LYS A 77 -9.76 1.63 7.69
N SER A 78 -9.58 1.54 6.38
CA SER A 78 -10.68 1.46 5.42
C SER A 78 -11.33 0.08 5.42
N TYR A 79 -10.55 -0.97 5.72
CA TYR A 79 -11.00 -2.36 5.75
C TYR A 79 -10.74 -3.04 7.10
N PRO A 80 -11.28 -2.53 8.22
CA PRO A 80 -10.93 -3.01 9.57
C PRO A 80 -11.28 -4.50 9.76
N THR A 81 -12.30 -4.99 9.07
CA THR A 81 -12.74 -6.39 9.12
C THR A 81 -11.77 -7.36 8.43
N LEU A 82 -10.91 -6.89 7.52
CA LEU A 82 -9.87 -7.72 6.90
C LEU A 82 -8.71 -7.97 7.86
N PHE A 83 -8.42 -7.02 8.75
CA PHE A 83 -7.22 -7.00 9.59
C PHE A 83 -7.50 -7.20 11.09
N SER A 84 -8.77 -7.36 11.48
CA SER A 84 -9.21 -7.70 12.84
C SER A 84 -9.18 -9.20 13.16
#